data_AF-A0A9P8SBW2-F1
#
_entry.id   AF-A0A9P8SBW2-F1
#
_cell.length_a   1.000
_cell.length_b   1.000
_cell.length_c   1.000
_cell.angle_alpha   90.00
_cell.angle_beta   90.00
_cell.angle_gamma   90.00
#
_symmetry.space_group_name_H-M   'P 1'
#
loop_
_entity.id
_entity.type
_entity.pdbx_description
1 polymer ?
#
loop_
_entity_poly.entity_id
_entity_poly.type
_entity_poly.pdbx_seq_one_letter_code
_entity_poly.pdbx_strand_id
1 'polypeptide(L)'
;MKTFTGYELSQDKPLSYQMIAQWIRRVGEILGLEYPTIPYNLRYNAANEFDRSASADISESLRNLALDHANSNPFQKHYLGRESKTFGIIAQVQRSTWNSAVD
;
A
#
# COMPACT_ATOMS: atom_id res chain seq x y z
N MET A 1 12.72 -12.91 17.66
CA MET A 1 13.77 -13.63 18.41
C MET A 1 13.57 -15.12 18.21
N LYS A 2 14.62 -15.86 17.85
CA LYS A 2 14.54 -17.32 17.77
C LYS A 2 14.67 -17.88 19.18
N THR A 3 13.73 -18.73 19.58
CA THR A 3 13.72 -19.42 20.87
C THR A 3 13.81 -20.92 20.66
N PHE A 4 13.89 -21.69 21.74
CA PHE A 4 13.89 -23.16 21.67
C PHE A 4 12.55 -23.72 21.16
N THR A 5 11.46 -22.96 21.29
CA THR A 5 10.10 -23.37 20.90
C THR A 5 9.62 -22.74 19.59
N GLY A 6 10.38 -21.80 19.01
CA GLY A 6 10.03 -21.18 17.74
C GLY A 6 10.54 -19.75 17.59
N TYR A 7 9.61 -18.83 17.28
CA TYR A 7 9.90 -17.42 17.09
C TYR A 7 8.98 -16.56 17.94
N GLU A 8 9.55 -15.59 18.63
CA GLU A 8 8.83 -14.61 19.46
C GLU A 8 9.14 -13.18 19.02
N LEU A 9 8.25 -12.24 19.33
CA LEU A 9 8.52 -10.81 19.12
C LEU A 9 9.56 -10.32 20.12
N SER A 10 10.53 -9.52 19.66
CA SER A 10 11.46 -8.87 20.58
C SER A 10 10.74 -7.76 21.34
N GLN A 11 10.98 -7.64 22.64
CA GLN A 11 10.42 -6.55 23.46
C GLN A 11 11.12 -5.21 23.21
N ASP A 12 12.35 -5.26 22.70
CA ASP A 12 13.31 -4.16 22.66
C ASP A 12 13.87 -3.88 21.26
N LYS A 13 13.86 -4.88 20.36
CA LYS A 13 14.42 -4.75 19.01
C LYS A 13 13.31 -4.47 18.00
N PRO A 14 13.34 -3.30 17.33
CA PRO A 14 12.37 -3.01 16.28
C PRO A 14 12.62 -3.90 15.06
N LEU A 15 11.55 -4.13 14.29
CA LEU A 15 11.67 -4.74 12.98
C LEU A 15 12.49 -3.82 12.08
N SER A 16 13.48 -4.37 11.38
CA SER A 16 14.24 -3.59 10.41
C SER A 16 13.40 -3.35 9.16
N TYR A 17 13.69 -2.24 8.46
CA TYR A 17 13.07 -1.96 7.17
C TYR A 17 13.27 -3.14 6.18
N GLN A 18 14.44 -3.77 6.18
CA GLN A 18 14.74 -4.89 5.30
C GLN A 18 13.84 -6.09 5.59
N MET A 19 13.53 -6.39 6.85
CA MET A 19 12.60 -7.47 7.19
C MET A 19 11.21 -7.20 6.58
N ILE A 20 10.68 -6.00 6.83
CA ILE A 20 9.37 -5.60 6.31
C ILE A 20 9.34 -5.59 4.77
N ALA A 21 10.38 -5.06 4.13
CA ALA A 21 10.48 -5.01 2.67
C ALA A 21 10.51 -6.41 2.06
N GLN A 22 11.27 -7.36 2.64
CA GLN A 22 11.33 -8.73 2.15
C GLN A 22 10.02 -9.48 2.36
N TRP A 23 9.34 -9.27 3.50
CA TRP A 23 8.03 -9.89 3.74
C TRP A 23 6.96 -9.35 2.79
N ILE A 24 6.91 -8.04 2.57
CA ILE A 24 5.97 -7.42 1.62
C ILE A 24 6.23 -7.89 0.19
N ARG A 25 7.50 -7.99 -0.22
CA ARG A 25 7.86 -8.57 -1.52
C ARG A 25 7.35 -10.01 -1.64
N ARG A 26 7.55 -10.83 -0.61
CA ARG A 26 7.12 -12.22 -0.60
C ARG A 26 5.60 -12.35 -0.72
N VAL A 27 4.84 -11.49 -0.07
CA VAL A 27 3.37 -11.42 -0.22
C VAL A 27 3.01 -11.11 -1.68
N GLY A 28 3.67 -10.13 -2.30
CA GLY A 28 3.41 -9.80 -3.71
C GLY A 28 3.70 -10.95 -4.68
N GLU A 29 4.78 -11.70 -4.44
CA GLU A 29 5.10 -12.91 -5.21
C GLU A 29 4.04 -14.00 -5.05
N ILE A 30 3.55 -14.23 -3.82
CA ILE A 30 2.47 -15.19 -3.54
C ILE A 30 1.17 -14.80 -4.25
N LEU A 31 0.86 -13.50 -4.31
CA LEU A 31 -0.29 -12.96 -5.02
C LEU A 31 -0.13 -12.93 -6.54
N GLY A 32 1.04 -13.31 -7.08
CA GLY A 32 1.30 -13.32 -8.52
C GLY A 32 1.43 -11.92 -9.13
N LEU A 33 1.84 -10.92 -8.34
CA LEU A 33 2.05 -9.56 -8.84
C LEU A 33 3.28 -9.51 -9.77
N GLU A 34 3.09 -8.99 -10.99
CA GLU A 34 4.13 -8.88 -12.02
C GLU A 34 5.35 -8.05 -11.55
N TYR A 35 5.09 -7.02 -10.76
CA TYR A 35 6.12 -6.11 -10.26
C TYR A 35 6.40 -6.35 -8.77
N PRO A 36 7.67 -6.30 -8.33
CA PRO A 36 8.02 -6.43 -6.92
C PRO A 36 7.22 -5.45 -6.05
N THR A 37 6.53 -6.00 -5.06
CA THR A 37 5.79 -5.18 -4.09
C THR A 37 6.77 -4.67 -3.04
N ILE A 38 6.87 -3.35 -2.91
CA ILE A 38 7.67 -2.69 -1.88
C ILE A 38 6.75 -1.81 -1.02
N PRO A 39 7.15 -1.49 0.23
CA PRO A 39 6.33 -0.66 1.12
C PRO A 39 5.86 0.65 0.49
N TYR A 40 6.74 1.29 -0.30
CA TYR A 40 6.43 2.55 -0.96
C TYR A 40 5.28 2.44 -1.99
N ASN A 41 5.19 1.33 -2.74
CA ASN A 41 4.12 1.13 -3.72
C ASN A 41 2.76 1.00 -3.01
N LEU A 42 2.71 0.36 -1.84
CA LEU A 42 1.50 0.26 -1.03
C LEU A 42 1.08 1.63 -0.49
N ARG A 43 2.04 2.39 0.06
CA ARG A 43 1.80 3.77 0.52
C ARG A 43 1.31 4.66 -0.62
N TYR A 44 1.84 4.46 -1.82
CA TYR A 44 1.42 5.16 -3.02
C TYR A 44 -0.01 4.82 -3.44
N ASN A 45 -0.38 3.54 -3.42
CA ASN A 45 -1.74 3.12 -3.72
C ASN A 45 -2.75 3.67 -2.71
N ALA A 46 -2.42 3.63 -1.41
CA ALA A 46 -3.25 4.22 -0.38
C ALA A 46 -3.44 5.73 -0.61
N ALA A 47 -2.35 6.45 -0.91
CA ALA A 47 -2.38 7.87 -1.21
C ALA A 47 -3.28 8.20 -2.43
N ASN A 48 -3.19 7.39 -3.49
CA ASN A 48 -4.05 7.53 -4.66
C ASN A 48 -5.52 7.22 -4.34
N GLU A 49 -5.80 6.21 -3.53
CA GLU A 49 -7.17 5.85 -3.17
C GLU A 49 -7.81 6.93 -2.29
N PHE A 50 -7.05 7.52 -1.36
CA PHE A 50 -7.50 8.67 -0.56
C PHE A 50 -7.82 9.91 -1.41
N ASP A 51 -7.21 10.03 -2.58
CA ASP A 51 -7.45 11.13 -3.53
C ASP A 51 -8.61 10.83 -4.48
N ARG A 52 -8.76 9.56 -4.87
CA ARG A 52 -9.76 9.08 -5.83
C ARG A 52 -11.07 8.67 -5.20
N SER A 53 -11.14 8.46 -3.90
CA SER A 53 -12.38 8.14 -3.21
C SER A 53 -13.39 9.23 -3.54
N ALA A 54 -14.31 8.90 -4.45
CA ALA A 54 -15.31 9.80 -5.00
C ALA A 54 -16.37 10.21 -3.96
N SER A 55 -16.30 9.62 -2.76
CA SER A 55 -17.01 10.12 -1.59
C SER A 55 -16.16 11.19 -0.91
N ALA A 56 -16.78 12.31 -0.56
CA ALA A 56 -16.19 13.45 0.14
C ALA A 56 -15.71 13.14 1.58
N ASP A 57 -15.35 11.88 1.87
CA ASP A 57 -15.14 11.36 3.22
C ASP A 57 -13.70 11.59 3.73
N ILE A 58 -12.73 11.76 2.84
CA ILE A 58 -11.34 11.98 3.24
C ILE A 58 -10.93 13.42 2.96
N SER A 59 -10.87 14.22 4.02
CA SER A 59 -10.33 15.58 3.97
C SER A 59 -8.82 15.56 3.69
N GLU A 60 -8.31 16.67 3.16
CA GLU A 60 -6.87 16.89 3.00
C GLU A 60 -6.09 16.68 4.32
N SER A 61 -6.65 17.18 5.43
CA SER A 61 -6.05 17.03 6.76
C SER A 61 -6.00 15.57 7.21
N LEU A 62 -7.05 14.79 6.95
CA LEU A 62 -7.09 13.36 7.28
C LEU A 62 -6.12 12.56 6.41
N ARG A 63 -6.04 12.86 5.11
CA ARG A 63 -5.06 12.25 4.21
C ARG A 63 -3.62 12.55 4.66
N ASN A 64 -3.34 13.81 5.00
CA ASN A 64 -2.02 14.22 5.47
C ASN A 64 -1.68 13.57 6.81
N LEU A 65 -2.64 13.43 7.72
CA LEU A 65 -2.46 12.68 8.96
C LEU A 65 -2.16 11.19 8.70
N ALA A 66 -2.96 10.53 7.84
CA ALA A 66 -2.79 9.12 7.52
C ALA A 66 -1.45 8.82 6.84
N LEU A 67 -0.92 9.78 6.08
CA LEU A 67 0.39 9.70 5.45
C LEU A 67 1.52 10.30 6.31
N ASP A 68 1.25 10.79 7.52
CA ASP A 68 2.27 11.47 8.34
C ASP A 68 2.98 12.61 7.58
N HIS A 69 2.19 13.46 6.92
CA HIS A 69 2.64 14.65 6.22
C HIS A 69 2.22 15.91 6.98
N ALA A 70 3.15 16.86 7.15
CA ALA A 70 2.86 18.14 7.80
C ALA A 70 1.96 19.07 6.96
N ASN A 71 1.91 18.87 5.64
CA ASN A 71 1.07 19.58 4.69
C ASN A 71 0.99 18.77 3.39
N SER A 72 0.28 19.28 2.37
CA SER A 72 0.08 18.56 1.11
C SER A 72 1.25 18.63 0.12
N ASN A 73 2.31 19.39 0.38
CA ASN A 73 3.42 19.51 -0.59
C ASN A 73 4.07 18.15 -0.92
N PRO A 74 4.36 17.26 0.05
CA PRO A 74 4.86 15.91 -0.25
C PRO A 74 3.85 15.09 -1.06
N PHE A 75 2.56 15.21 -0.71
CA PHE A 75 1.48 14.54 -1.45
C PHE A 75 1.44 14.98 -2.91
N GLN A 76 1.40 16.28 -3.16
CA GLN A 76 1.34 16.86 -4.50
C GLN A 76 2.57 16.52 -5.34
N LYS A 77 3.77 16.55 -4.74
CA LYS A 77 5.02 16.29 -5.44
C LYS A 77 5.21 14.82 -5.79
N HIS A 78 4.78 13.92 -4.91
CA HIS A 78 5.14 12.51 -5.01
C HIS A 78 4.00 11.58 -5.37
N TYR A 79 2.74 11.98 -5.24
CA TYR A 79 1.58 11.10 -5.36
C TYR A 79 0.51 11.60 -6.36
N LEU A 80 0.35 12.91 -6.56
CA LEU A 80 -0.59 13.41 -7.57
C LEU A 80 -0.18 13.00 -9.00
N GLY A 81 -1.16 12.53 -9.78
CA GLY A 81 -1.04 12.36 -11.22
C GLY A 81 -0.26 11.13 -11.71
N ARG A 82 0.09 10.17 -10.84
CA ARG A 82 0.67 8.89 -11.30
C ARG A 82 -0.16 7.71 -10.83
N GLU A 83 -0.31 6.72 -11.71
CA GLU A 83 -0.94 5.45 -11.38
C GLU A 83 0.16 4.44 -11.04
N SER A 84 0.08 3.81 -9.87
CA SER A 84 1.00 2.72 -9.53
C SER A 84 0.62 1.46 -10.30
N LYS A 85 1.47 1.08 -11.25
CA LYS A 85 1.27 -0.10 -12.13
C LYS A 85 1.17 -1.43 -11.35
N THR A 86 1.66 -1.48 -10.11
CA THR A 86 1.75 -2.71 -9.30
C THR A 86 0.40 -3.35 -8.98
N PHE A 87 -0.68 -2.58 -8.88
CA PHE A 87 -2.03 -3.13 -8.61
C PHE A 87 -3.08 -2.71 -9.64
N GLY A 88 -2.73 -1.85 -10.61
CA GLY A 88 -3.65 -1.39 -11.65
C GLY A 88 -4.24 -2.54 -12.46
N ILE A 89 -3.44 -3.56 -12.81
CA ILE A 89 -3.91 -4.69 -13.62
C ILE A 89 -4.93 -5.53 -12.85
N ILE A 90 -4.66 -5.90 -11.58
CA ILE A 90 -5.58 -6.72 -10.79
C ILE A 90 -6.84 -5.96 -10.41
N ALA A 91 -6.72 -4.68 -10.01
CA ALA A 91 -7.87 -3.87 -9.63
C ALA A 91 -8.77 -3.52 -10.84
N GLN A 92 -8.23 -3.47 -12.05
CA GLN A 92 -8.98 -3.22 -13.28
C GLN A 92 -9.64 -4.50 -13.81
N VAL A 93 -8.95 -5.65 -13.70
CA VAL A 93 -9.53 -6.98 -13.98
C VAL A 93 -10.64 -7.33 -12.98
N GLN A 94 -10.45 -7.11 -11.68
CA GLN A 94 -11.50 -7.34 -10.68
C GLN A 94 -12.71 -6.42 -10.89
N ARG A 95 -12.50 -5.14 -11.25
CA ARG A 95 -13.60 -4.22 -11.60
C ARG A 95 -14.33 -4.65 -12.86
N SER A 96 -13.62 -5.06 -13.90
CA SER A 96 -14.28 -5.54 -15.14
C SER A 96 -15.08 -6.81 -14.87
N THR A 97 -14.54 -7.75 -14.09
CA THR A 97 -15.27 -8.98 -13.72
C THR A 97 -16.48 -8.72 -12.84
N TRP A 98 -16.42 -7.74 -11.93
CA TRP A 98 -17.55 -7.40 -11.07
C TRP A 98 -18.66 -6.71 -11.85
N ASN A 99 -18.31 -5.77 -12.74
CA ASN A 99 -19.28 -5.11 -13.62
C ASN A 99 -19.91 -6.09 -14.63
N SER A 100 -19.18 -7.11 -15.08
CA SER A 100 -19.71 -8.15 -15.98
C SER A 100 -20.60 -9.18 -15.28
N ALA A 101 -20.59 -9.22 -13.94
CA ALA A 101 -21.34 -10.19 -13.14
C ALA A 101 -22.64 -9.62 -12.56
N VAL A 102 -22.85 -8.31 -12.72
CA VAL A 102 -24.03 -7.57 -12.24
C VAL A 102 -24.89 -7.02 -13.39
N ASP A 103 -24.50 -7.34 -14.62
CA ASP A 103 -25.32 -7.27 -15.84
C ASP A 103 -25.83 -8.69 -16.20
#